data_AF-A0A1V1P7Z8-F1
#
_entry.id   AF-A0A1V1P7Z8-F1
#
_cell.length_a   1.000
_cell.length_b   1.000
_cell.length_c   1.000
_cell.angle_alpha   90.00
_cell.angle_beta   90.00
_cell.angle_gamma   90.00
#
_symmetry.space_group_name_H-M   'P 1'
#
loop_
_entity.id
_entity.type
_entity.pdbx_description
1 polymer ?
#
loop_
_entity_poly.entity_id
_entity_poly.type
_entity_poly.pdbx_seq_one_letter_code
_entity_poly.pdbx_strand_id
1 'polypeptide(L)'
;MFIKSEALSFIESIIEGWQSNPMMTSASRLLEKNKLALEKDVKIIFKHKTMSERNKKNKARNFLIQYVAKNTSLNFDIDQLVVAGDKTTVEVILEDAFGVDSVDNDIIIFPNQDEVTSIIAQCLFDKTTIKDSDIDAYLNFFIMGNISDVPVNQSLRFKTILWLVYLVIEIIQNDARGCEKGLTYIQQKLEILLTDVLENKVIKENDSFDPDYDSGLWNKSLFAFLQGGDRRKRLVNMLLEHFNFNNDSNHQTRCLLTKHRKCIYERVLDIFCNQKKE
;
A
#
# COMPACT_ATOMS: atom_id res chain seq x y z
N MET A 1 19.22 -37.80 21.76
CA MET A 1 18.66 -36.43 21.83
C MET A 1 19.14 -35.70 20.59
N PHE A 2 18.30 -35.56 19.55
CA PHE A 2 18.69 -34.83 18.34
C PHE A 2 18.59 -33.33 18.64
N ILE A 3 19.71 -32.61 18.63
CA ILE A 3 19.72 -31.16 18.75
C ILE A 3 19.06 -30.61 17.49
N LYS A 4 17.84 -30.06 17.62
CA LYS A 4 17.16 -29.38 16.52
C LYS A 4 18.04 -28.22 16.03
N SER A 5 18.21 -28.12 14.72
CA SER A 5 18.97 -27.00 14.17
C SER A 5 18.19 -25.70 14.30
N GLU A 6 18.89 -24.58 14.44
CA GLU A 6 18.29 -23.25 14.52
C GLU A 6 17.39 -22.95 13.29
N ALA A 7 17.82 -23.36 12.11
CA ALA A 7 17.05 -23.24 10.88
C ALA A 7 15.72 -24.03 10.93
N LEU A 8 15.75 -25.25 11.49
CA LEU A 8 14.55 -26.06 11.64
C LEU A 8 13.59 -25.45 12.66
N SER A 9 14.11 -24.99 13.79
CA SER A 9 13.33 -24.28 14.81
C SER A 9 12.69 -23.01 14.27
N PHE A 10 13.40 -22.29 13.38
CA PHE A 10 12.86 -21.10 12.72
C PHE A 10 11.71 -21.46 11.78
N ILE A 11 11.89 -22.47 10.90
CA ILE A 11 10.81 -22.92 10.00
C ILE A 11 9.59 -23.37 10.80
N GLU A 12 9.77 -24.13 11.88
CA GLU A 12 8.69 -24.58 12.75
C GLU A 12 7.95 -23.42 13.41
N SER A 13 8.66 -22.39 13.88
CA SER A 13 8.01 -21.19 14.43
C SER A 13 7.16 -20.43 13.40
N ILE A 14 7.58 -20.42 12.13
CA ILE A 14 6.79 -19.84 11.04
C ILE A 14 5.55 -20.71 10.76
N ILE A 15 5.72 -22.02 10.73
CA ILE A 15 4.62 -22.97 10.53
C ILE A 15 3.60 -22.87 11.67
N GLU A 16 4.03 -22.88 12.92
CA GLU A 16 3.15 -22.74 14.09
C GLU A 16 2.42 -21.40 14.09
N GLY A 17 3.15 -20.31 13.82
CA GLY A 17 2.54 -18.98 13.68
C GLY A 17 1.49 -18.95 12.58
N TRP A 18 1.75 -19.61 11.46
CA TRP A 18 0.82 -19.67 10.32
C TRP A 18 -0.32 -20.68 10.53
N GLN A 19 -0.13 -21.75 11.30
CA GLN A 19 -1.18 -22.71 11.63
C GLN A 19 -2.23 -22.11 12.58
N SER A 20 -1.82 -21.15 13.42
CA SER A 20 -2.76 -20.42 14.28
C SER A 20 -3.71 -19.49 13.51
N ASN A 21 -3.41 -19.23 12.23
CA ASN A 21 -4.27 -18.47 11.32
C ASN A 21 -4.98 -19.42 10.34
N PRO A 22 -6.33 -19.55 10.40
CA PRO A 22 -7.09 -20.43 9.51
C PRO A 22 -6.77 -20.24 8.02
N MET A 23 -6.44 -19.01 7.60
CA MET A 23 -6.15 -18.65 6.20
C MET A 23 -4.78 -19.16 5.73
N MET A 24 -3.83 -19.33 6.64
CA MET A 24 -2.47 -19.80 6.32
C MET A 24 -2.32 -21.31 6.53
N THR A 25 -3.41 -22.04 6.78
CA THR A 25 -3.41 -23.50 6.99
C THR A 25 -2.85 -24.26 5.78
N SER A 26 -3.17 -23.84 4.56
CA SER A 26 -2.68 -24.52 3.34
C SER A 26 -1.20 -24.24 3.09
N ALA A 27 -0.77 -22.98 3.26
CA ALA A 27 0.62 -22.57 3.15
C ALA A 27 1.50 -23.24 4.22
N SER A 28 1.04 -23.28 5.45
CA SER A 28 1.74 -23.95 6.56
C SER A 28 1.81 -25.47 6.37
N ARG A 29 0.75 -26.13 5.86
CA ARG A 29 0.82 -27.55 5.47
C ARG A 29 1.84 -27.81 4.35
N LEU A 30 1.94 -26.90 3.37
CA LEU A 30 2.94 -27.02 2.31
C LEU A 30 4.37 -26.89 2.87
N LEU A 31 4.60 -25.91 3.76
CA LEU A 31 5.87 -25.75 4.45
C LEU A 31 6.19 -26.97 5.32
N GLU A 32 5.22 -27.48 6.09
CA GLU A 32 5.40 -28.65 6.95
C GLU A 32 5.75 -29.90 6.13
N LYS A 33 5.07 -30.11 5.00
CA LYS A 33 5.35 -31.21 4.07
C LYS A 33 6.78 -31.16 3.50
N ASN A 34 7.33 -29.97 3.29
CA ASN A 34 8.66 -29.77 2.67
C ASN A 34 9.75 -29.34 3.67
N LYS A 35 9.44 -29.31 4.96
CA LYS A 35 10.26 -28.71 6.03
C LYS A 35 11.72 -29.16 6.02
N LEU A 36 11.96 -30.47 5.87
CA LEU A 36 13.32 -31.04 5.87
C LEU A 36 14.13 -30.66 4.64
N ALA A 37 13.48 -30.43 3.50
CA ALA A 37 14.16 -29.93 2.30
C ALA A 37 14.54 -28.46 2.49
N LEU A 38 13.58 -27.65 2.95
CA LEU A 38 13.75 -26.21 3.20
C LEU A 38 14.78 -25.90 4.28
N GLU A 39 14.93 -26.79 5.28
CA GLU A 39 15.94 -26.65 6.33
C GLU A 39 17.35 -26.52 5.75
N LYS A 40 17.66 -27.23 4.65
CA LYS A 40 18.99 -27.16 4.03
C LYS A 40 19.27 -25.76 3.47
N ASP A 41 18.29 -25.16 2.81
CA ASP A 41 18.42 -23.84 2.21
C ASP A 41 18.42 -22.73 3.27
N VAL A 42 17.56 -22.84 4.27
CA VAL A 42 17.55 -21.92 5.42
C VAL A 42 18.85 -22.00 6.20
N LYS A 43 19.46 -23.19 6.37
CA LYS A 43 20.79 -23.32 6.98
C LYS A 43 21.87 -22.55 6.23
N ILE A 44 21.80 -22.48 4.90
CA ILE A 44 22.76 -21.71 4.09
C ILE A 44 22.62 -20.21 4.41
N ILE A 45 21.38 -19.71 4.54
CA ILE A 45 21.10 -18.32 4.91
C ILE A 45 21.66 -18.01 6.31
N PHE A 46 21.43 -18.88 7.29
CA PHE A 46 21.87 -18.67 8.68
C PHE A 46 23.39 -18.75 8.85
N LYS A 47 24.09 -19.51 8.00
CA LYS A 47 25.56 -19.62 7.99
C LYS A 47 26.28 -18.40 7.42
N HIS A 48 25.56 -17.42 6.89
CA HIS A 48 26.16 -16.25 6.27
C HIS A 48 26.84 -15.34 7.32
N LYS A 49 28.18 -15.31 7.33
CA LYS A 49 28.97 -14.71 8.42
C LYS A 49 28.81 -13.19 8.59
N THR A 50 28.49 -12.48 7.52
CA THR A 50 28.43 -11.00 7.52
C THR A 50 27.03 -10.42 7.68
N MET A 51 25.98 -11.25 7.71
CA MET A 51 24.62 -10.76 7.97
C MET A 51 24.31 -10.76 9.46
N SER A 52 23.58 -9.74 9.92
CA SER A 52 23.00 -9.74 11.26
C SER A 52 21.94 -10.85 11.40
N GLU A 53 21.71 -11.31 12.64
CA GLU A 53 20.69 -12.33 12.92
C GLU A 53 19.28 -11.91 12.50
N ARG A 54 18.94 -10.63 12.65
CA ARG A 54 17.68 -10.06 12.16
C ARG A 54 17.56 -10.23 10.64
N ASN A 55 18.60 -9.90 9.88
CA ASN A 55 18.58 -9.99 8.43
C ASN A 55 18.59 -11.43 7.93
N LYS A 56 19.27 -12.36 8.63
CA LYS A 56 19.20 -13.80 8.35
C LYS A 56 17.77 -14.33 8.50
N LYS A 57 17.11 -14.00 9.61
CA LYS A 57 15.70 -14.39 9.86
C LYS A 57 14.75 -13.80 8.82
N ASN A 58 14.90 -12.53 8.46
CA ASN A 58 14.09 -11.90 7.42
C ASN A 58 14.31 -12.55 6.05
N LYS A 59 15.56 -12.79 5.66
CA LYS A 59 15.90 -13.46 4.40
C LYS A 59 15.39 -14.90 4.33
N ALA A 60 15.44 -15.62 5.45
CA ALA A 60 14.87 -16.96 5.56
C ALA A 60 13.35 -16.95 5.47
N ARG A 61 12.68 -15.98 6.11
CA ARG A 61 11.22 -15.80 5.98
C ARG A 61 10.82 -15.53 4.53
N ASN A 62 11.53 -14.64 3.85
CA ASN A 62 11.33 -14.34 2.43
C ASN A 62 11.49 -15.58 1.56
N PHE A 63 12.55 -16.36 1.78
CA PHE A 63 12.76 -17.62 1.08
C PHE A 63 11.58 -18.58 1.23
N LEU A 64 11.04 -18.75 2.44
CA LEU A 64 9.90 -19.64 2.70
C LEU A 64 8.60 -19.13 2.05
N ILE A 65 8.36 -17.82 2.06
CA ILE A 65 7.20 -17.22 1.39
C ILE A 65 7.30 -17.42 -0.12
N GLN A 66 8.45 -17.15 -0.73
CA GLN A 66 8.69 -17.39 -2.15
C GLN A 66 8.59 -18.87 -2.52
N TYR A 67 9.01 -19.76 -1.62
CA TYR A 67 8.86 -21.19 -1.83
C TYR A 67 7.39 -21.58 -1.92
N VAL A 68 6.56 -21.10 -0.98
CA VAL A 68 5.11 -21.31 -1.03
C VAL A 68 4.54 -20.75 -2.32
N ALA A 69 4.85 -19.48 -2.62
CA ALA A 69 4.43 -18.78 -3.84
C ALA A 69 4.60 -19.61 -5.12
N LYS A 70 5.78 -20.23 -5.27
CA LYS A 70 6.19 -20.95 -6.49
C LYS A 70 5.69 -22.39 -6.56
N ASN A 71 5.47 -23.04 -5.42
CA ASN A 71 5.24 -24.49 -5.35
C ASN A 71 3.80 -24.86 -5.05
N THR A 72 2.98 -23.90 -4.71
CA THR A 72 1.57 -24.01 -4.97
C THR A 72 1.26 -23.53 -6.38
N SER A 73 0.39 -24.25 -7.09
CA SER A 73 -0.46 -23.68 -8.14
C SER A 73 -1.47 -22.68 -7.53
N LEU A 74 -1.02 -21.80 -6.64
CA LEU A 74 -1.84 -20.80 -5.99
C LEU A 74 -2.05 -19.69 -7.00
N ASN A 75 -3.31 -19.58 -7.45
CA ASN A 75 -3.98 -18.29 -7.34
C ASN A 75 -3.62 -17.74 -5.95
N PHE A 76 -2.64 -16.84 -5.88
CA PHE A 76 -2.45 -16.04 -4.67
C PHE A 76 -3.79 -15.40 -4.38
N ASP A 77 -4.41 -15.82 -3.30
CA ASP A 77 -5.59 -15.15 -2.80
C ASP A 77 -5.09 -13.82 -2.24
N ILE A 78 -5.19 -12.78 -3.09
CA ILE A 78 -4.72 -11.42 -2.82
C ILE A 78 -5.27 -10.95 -1.48
N ASP A 79 -6.51 -11.35 -1.15
CA ASP A 79 -7.19 -10.99 0.09
C ASP A 79 -6.46 -11.55 1.33
N GLN A 80 -5.77 -12.69 1.23
CA GLN A 80 -4.99 -13.27 2.35
C GLN A 80 -3.67 -12.54 2.60
N LEU A 81 -3.04 -11.99 1.55
CA LEU A 81 -1.82 -11.19 1.69
C LEU A 81 -2.13 -9.82 2.30
N VAL A 82 -3.27 -9.24 1.93
CA VAL A 82 -3.76 -7.95 2.43
C VAL A 82 -3.94 -7.96 3.94
N VAL A 83 -4.54 -9.02 4.49
CA VAL A 83 -4.76 -9.17 5.94
C VAL A 83 -3.46 -9.28 6.74
N ALA A 84 -2.35 -9.64 6.10
CA ALA A 84 -1.03 -9.71 6.73
C ALA A 84 -0.24 -8.40 6.71
N GLY A 85 -0.75 -7.33 6.08
CA GLY A 85 -0.08 -6.04 5.99
C GLY A 85 0.04 -5.35 7.35
N ASP A 86 1.19 -4.72 7.59
CA ASP A 86 1.43 -3.95 8.82
C ASP A 86 0.94 -2.52 8.63
N LYS A 87 -0.03 -2.12 9.46
CA LYS A 87 -0.62 -0.77 9.48
C LYS A 87 0.44 0.31 9.72
N THR A 88 1.34 0.05 10.67
CA THR A 88 2.42 0.99 10.99
C THR A 88 3.34 1.22 9.80
N THR A 89 3.56 0.20 8.97
CA THR A 89 4.39 0.34 7.76
C THR A 89 3.75 1.29 6.74
N VAL A 90 2.43 1.20 6.50
CA VAL A 90 1.72 2.08 5.55
C VAL A 90 1.80 3.55 5.97
N GLU A 91 1.58 3.81 7.26
CA GLU A 91 1.69 5.13 7.86
C GLU A 91 3.09 5.71 7.68
N VAL A 92 4.14 4.96 8.06
CA VAL A 92 5.54 5.37 7.90
C VAL A 92 5.89 5.68 6.44
N ILE A 93 5.37 4.92 5.47
CA ILE A 93 5.62 5.16 4.04
C ILE A 93 5.07 6.52 3.59
N LEU A 94 3.85 6.86 4.02
CA LEU A 94 3.23 8.14 3.69
C LEU A 94 3.92 9.28 4.43
N GLU A 95 4.28 9.07 5.70
CA GLU A 95 5.07 10.00 6.50
C GLU A 95 6.41 10.36 5.84
N ASP A 96 7.16 9.35 5.40
CA ASP A 96 8.42 9.51 4.66
C ASP A 96 8.22 10.26 3.33
N ALA A 97 7.11 10.03 2.62
CA ALA A 97 6.80 10.74 1.38
C ALA A 97 6.54 12.24 1.57
N PHE A 98 6.25 12.69 2.79
CA PHE A 98 6.06 14.11 3.11
C PHE A 98 7.36 14.87 3.39
N GLY A 99 8.51 14.20 3.50
CA GLY A 99 9.80 14.85 3.79
C GLY A 99 9.78 15.69 5.08
N VAL A 100 9.00 15.24 6.08
CA VAL A 100 8.88 15.94 7.36
C VAL A 100 10.08 15.61 8.24
N ASP A 101 11.15 16.38 8.09
CA ASP A 101 11.99 16.67 9.26
C ASP A 101 11.11 17.50 10.22
N SER A 102 10.53 16.82 11.21
CA SER A 102 9.85 17.38 12.40
C SER A 102 9.36 18.83 12.28
N VAL A 103 8.15 19.07 11.76
CA VAL A 103 7.47 20.36 11.98
C VAL A 103 5.98 20.13 12.22
N ASP A 104 5.57 20.67 13.36
CA ASP A 104 4.23 20.84 13.95
C ASP A 104 3.44 19.57 14.31
N ASN A 105 2.82 19.62 15.49
CA ASN A 105 2.07 18.55 16.17
C ASN A 105 0.77 18.15 15.43
N ASP A 106 0.76 18.19 14.10
CA ASP A 106 -0.36 17.74 13.28
C ASP A 106 -0.38 16.20 13.30
N ILE A 107 -1.19 15.64 14.19
CA ILE A 107 -1.47 14.20 14.21
C ILE A 107 -2.40 13.90 13.04
N ILE A 108 -1.83 13.48 11.90
CA ILE A 108 -2.61 12.96 10.78
C ILE A 108 -2.88 11.48 11.05
N ILE A 109 -4.15 11.14 11.15
CA ILE A 109 -4.57 9.74 11.26
C ILE A 109 -4.89 9.26 9.84
N PHE A 110 -4.32 8.13 9.44
CA PHE A 110 -4.66 7.45 8.19
C PHE A 110 -5.70 6.35 8.47
N PRO A 111 -7.01 6.61 8.32
CA PRO A 111 -8.05 5.62 8.58
C PRO A 111 -8.16 4.58 7.44
N ASN A 112 -8.89 3.49 7.70
CA ASN A 112 -9.22 2.47 6.70
C ASN A 112 -8.01 1.78 6.04
N GLN A 113 -6.94 1.54 6.82
CA GLN A 113 -5.69 1.00 6.26
C GLN A 113 -5.84 -0.41 5.71
N ASP A 114 -6.77 -1.20 6.26
CA ASP A 114 -7.05 -2.56 5.79
C ASP A 114 -7.70 -2.50 4.39
N GLU A 115 -8.69 -1.63 4.22
CA GLU A 115 -9.37 -1.36 2.95
C GLU A 115 -8.39 -0.80 1.92
N VAL A 116 -7.52 0.13 2.33
CA VAL A 116 -6.48 0.70 1.45
C VAL A 116 -5.55 -0.39 0.93
N THR A 117 -5.00 -1.20 1.84
CA THR A 117 -4.09 -2.31 1.46
C THR A 117 -4.79 -3.28 0.51
N SER A 118 -6.08 -3.55 0.75
CA SER A 118 -6.93 -4.39 -0.09
C SER A 118 -7.08 -3.85 -1.51
N ILE A 119 -7.50 -2.57 -1.62
CA ILE A 119 -7.70 -1.89 -2.90
C ILE A 119 -6.42 -1.93 -3.72
N ILE A 120 -5.28 -1.64 -3.09
CA ILE A 120 -3.98 -1.61 -3.75
C ILE A 120 -3.61 -2.97 -4.31
N ALA A 121 -3.72 -4.01 -3.48
CA ALA A 121 -3.35 -5.35 -3.90
C ALA A 121 -4.23 -5.83 -5.05
N GLN A 122 -5.55 -5.67 -4.93
CA GLN A 122 -6.49 -6.02 -5.99
C GLN A 122 -6.17 -5.27 -7.28
N CYS A 123 -5.97 -3.96 -7.22
CA CYS A 123 -5.71 -3.16 -8.43
C CYS A 123 -4.32 -3.34 -9.05
N LEU A 124 -3.34 -3.81 -8.28
CA LEU A 124 -2.02 -4.18 -8.81
C LEU A 124 -2.02 -5.56 -9.46
N PHE A 125 -2.82 -6.47 -8.95
CA PHE A 125 -2.72 -7.91 -9.24
C PHE A 125 -3.93 -8.51 -9.97
N ASP A 126 -4.92 -7.69 -10.35
CA ASP A 126 -6.23 -8.12 -10.89
C ASP A 126 -6.22 -9.04 -12.13
N LYS A 127 -5.10 -9.26 -12.87
CA LYS A 127 -5.10 -10.13 -14.07
C LYS A 127 -3.82 -10.95 -14.31
N THR A 128 -3.99 -12.27 -14.14
CA THR A 128 -3.39 -13.49 -14.77
C THR A 128 -1.91 -13.59 -15.14
N THR A 129 -1.04 -12.61 -14.94
CA THR A 129 0.40 -12.92 -14.87
C THR A 129 1.12 -11.87 -14.04
N ILE A 130 1.19 -12.14 -12.74
CA ILE A 130 1.96 -11.34 -11.81
C ILE A 130 3.41 -11.83 -11.89
N LYS A 131 4.36 -10.92 -12.08
CA LYS A 131 5.78 -11.29 -12.02
C LYS A 131 6.17 -11.51 -10.56
N ASP A 132 6.97 -12.53 -10.30
CA ASP A 132 7.54 -12.78 -8.96
C ASP A 132 8.20 -11.52 -8.37
N SER A 133 8.88 -10.73 -9.20
CA SER A 133 9.51 -9.47 -8.79
C SER A 133 8.53 -8.40 -8.29
N ASP A 134 7.29 -8.41 -8.77
CA ASP A 134 6.26 -7.47 -8.33
C ASP A 134 5.61 -7.94 -7.02
N ILE A 135 5.49 -9.26 -6.81
CA ILE A 135 5.08 -9.86 -5.54
C ILE A 135 6.13 -9.58 -4.46
N ASP A 136 7.40 -9.86 -4.76
CA ASP A 136 8.52 -9.62 -3.84
C ASP A 136 8.61 -8.15 -3.44
N ALA A 137 8.44 -7.24 -4.40
CA ALA A 137 8.41 -5.81 -4.13
C ALA A 137 7.23 -5.44 -3.22
N TYR A 138 6.03 -5.94 -3.49
CA TYR A 138 4.85 -5.68 -2.67
C TYR A 138 5.02 -6.21 -1.24
N LEU A 139 5.53 -7.42 -1.07
CA LEU A 139 5.76 -8.03 0.25
C LEU A 139 6.79 -7.23 1.05
N ASN A 140 7.94 -6.88 0.46
CA ASN A 140 8.94 -6.08 1.15
C ASN A 140 8.44 -4.67 1.49
N PHE A 141 7.60 -4.11 0.62
CA PHE A 141 7.07 -2.76 0.79
C PHE A 141 5.96 -2.69 1.86
N PHE A 142 4.89 -3.49 1.73
CA PHE A 142 3.67 -3.37 2.54
C PHE A 142 3.62 -4.32 3.75
N ILE A 143 4.24 -5.50 3.65
CA ILE A 143 4.13 -6.54 4.68
C ILE A 143 5.33 -6.51 5.63
N MET A 144 6.54 -6.30 5.10
CA MET A 144 7.76 -6.42 5.88
C MET A 144 8.39 -5.10 6.30
N GLY A 145 7.96 -3.97 5.72
CA GLY A 145 8.57 -2.65 5.96
C GLY A 145 10.04 -2.54 5.54
N ASN A 146 10.53 -3.45 4.68
CA ASN A 146 11.89 -3.42 4.14
C ASN A 146 11.94 -2.54 2.87
N ILE A 147 11.52 -1.27 2.99
CA ILE A 147 11.35 -0.34 1.85
C ILE A 147 12.66 -0.16 1.07
N SER A 148 13.81 -0.22 1.75
CA SER A 148 15.14 -0.12 1.13
C SER A 148 15.47 -1.24 0.15
N ASP A 149 14.81 -2.39 0.29
CA ASP A 149 15.04 -3.56 -0.54
C ASP A 149 14.17 -3.55 -1.82
N VAL A 150 13.30 -2.54 -1.96
CA VAL A 150 12.39 -2.37 -3.09
C VAL A 150 13.01 -1.42 -4.11
N PRO A 151 13.09 -1.79 -5.41
CA PRO A 151 13.55 -0.90 -6.47
C PRO A 151 12.84 0.46 -6.44
N VAL A 152 13.61 1.55 -6.60
CA VAL A 152 13.13 2.93 -6.48
C VAL A 152 11.85 3.19 -7.30
N ASN A 153 11.80 2.71 -8.54
CA ASN A 153 10.63 2.89 -9.41
C ASN A 153 9.38 2.15 -8.90
N GLN A 154 9.53 0.96 -8.30
CA GLN A 154 8.42 0.21 -7.71
C GLN A 154 7.97 0.86 -6.40
N SER A 155 8.91 1.27 -5.57
CA SER A 155 8.65 2.03 -4.34
C SER A 155 7.86 3.31 -4.63
N LEU A 156 8.31 4.11 -5.61
CA LEU A 156 7.63 5.34 -6.03
C LEU A 156 6.21 5.07 -6.55
N ARG A 157 6.04 4.00 -7.33
CA ARG A 157 4.72 3.55 -7.80
C ARG A 157 3.79 3.19 -6.63
N PHE A 158 4.27 2.44 -5.65
CA PHE A 158 3.46 2.08 -4.48
C PHE A 158 3.09 3.29 -3.62
N LYS A 159 4.05 4.22 -3.38
CA LYS A 159 3.78 5.51 -2.71
C LYS A 159 2.70 6.31 -3.44
N THR A 160 2.81 6.40 -4.77
CA THR A 160 1.82 7.12 -5.60
C THR A 160 0.44 6.45 -5.52
N ILE A 161 0.39 5.12 -5.58
CA ILE A 161 -0.88 4.38 -5.45
C ILE A 161 -1.51 4.63 -4.09
N LEU A 162 -0.75 4.50 -3.00
CA LEU A 162 -1.23 4.81 -1.63
C LEU A 162 -1.86 6.19 -1.57
N TRP A 163 -1.15 7.21 -2.07
CA TRP A 163 -1.64 8.57 -2.15
C TRP A 163 -2.98 8.69 -2.88
N LEU A 164 -3.09 8.05 -4.04
CA LEU A 164 -4.33 8.09 -4.80
C LEU A 164 -5.48 7.46 -4.01
N VAL A 165 -5.27 6.30 -3.38
CA VAL A 165 -6.34 5.63 -2.62
C VAL A 165 -6.84 6.52 -1.47
N TYR A 166 -5.93 7.04 -0.65
CA TYR A 166 -6.30 7.88 0.50
C TYR A 166 -7.02 9.17 0.09
N LEU A 167 -6.54 9.86 -0.95
CA LEU A 167 -7.18 11.08 -1.43
C LEU A 167 -8.59 10.81 -1.98
N VAL A 168 -8.79 9.67 -2.65
CA VAL A 168 -10.11 9.30 -3.16
C VAL A 168 -11.07 8.91 -2.03
N ILE A 169 -10.58 8.20 -1.01
CA ILE A 169 -11.36 7.89 0.21
C ILE A 169 -11.79 9.19 0.90
N GLU A 170 -10.88 10.15 1.09
CA GLU A 170 -11.19 11.45 1.68
C GLU A 170 -12.29 12.19 0.91
N ILE A 171 -12.29 12.13 -0.43
CA ILE A 171 -13.37 12.73 -1.22
C ILE A 171 -14.71 12.06 -0.91
N ILE A 172 -14.76 10.73 -0.88
CA ILE A 172 -16.01 10.00 -0.60
C ILE A 172 -16.52 10.25 0.82
N GLN A 173 -15.61 10.37 1.79
CA GLN A 173 -15.99 10.57 3.19
C GLN A 173 -16.49 11.99 3.45
N ASN A 174 -15.91 13.00 2.80
CA ASN A 174 -16.26 14.40 3.02
C ASN A 174 -17.32 14.94 2.05
N ASP A 175 -17.53 14.32 0.88
CA ASP A 175 -18.50 14.78 -0.13
C ASP A 175 -19.43 13.64 -0.59
N ALA A 176 -20.65 13.63 -0.06
CA ALA A 176 -21.66 12.61 -0.34
C ALA A 176 -22.02 12.50 -1.83
N ARG A 177 -21.82 13.57 -2.62
CA ARG A 177 -22.06 13.56 -4.08
C ARG A 177 -21.11 12.60 -4.80
N GLY A 178 -19.98 12.25 -4.19
CA GLY A 178 -19.07 11.23 -4.69
C GLY A 178 -19.75 9.89 -4.95
N CYS A 179 -20.57 9.44 -4.00
CA CYS A 179 -21.32 8.18 -4.14
C CYS A 179 -22.51 8.30 -5.11
N GLU A 180 -23.15 9.46 -5.20
CA GLU A 180 -24.29 9.68 -6.10
C GLU A 180 -23.88 9.80 -7.56
N LYS A 181 -22.80 10.56 -7.83
CA LYS A 181 -22.34 10.89 -9.18
C LYS A 181 -21.28 9.93 -9.71
N GLY A 182 -20.65 9.16 -8.83
CA GLY A 182 -19.73 8.08 -9.19
C GLY A 182 -18.38 8.56 -9.74
N LEU A 183 -17.75 7.68 -10.53
CA LEU A 183 -16.34 7.75 -10.89
C LEU A 183 -15.93 9.06 -11.59
N THR A 184 -16.72 9.53 -12.55
CA THR A 184 -16.40 10.75 -13.31
C THR A 184 -16.32 11.98 -12.41
N TYR A 185 -17.22 12.08 -11.43
CA TYR A 185 -17.23 13.19 -10.48
C TYR A 185 -15.98 13.16 -9.60
N ILE A 186 -15.64 12.00 -9.05
CA ILE A 186 -14.48 11.83 -8.18
C ILE A 186 -13.18 12.20 -8.90
N GLN A 187 -13.04 11.79 -10.17
CA GLN A 187 -11.88 12.13 -10.98
C GLN A 187 -11.71 13.65 -11.14
N GLN A 188 -12.79 14.33 -11.54
CA GLN A 188 -12.79 15.79 -11.68
C GLN A 188 -12.55 16.46 -10.34
N LYS A 189 -13.17 15.96 -9.27
CA LYS A 189 -13.05 16.54 -7.93
C LYS A 189 -11.63 16.42 -7.38
N LEU A 190 -10.97 15.28 -7.58
CA LEU A 190 -9.59 15.07 -7.19
C LEU A 190 -8.65 16.05 -7.90
N GLU A 191 -8.81 16.23 -9.21
CA GLU A 191 -8.00 17.16 -10.00
C GLU A 191 -8.20 18.63 -9.55
N ILE A 192 -9.45 19.03 -9.31
CA ILE A 192 -9.78 20.36 -8.77
C ILE A 192 -9.12 20.56 -7.41
N LEU A 193 -9.33 19.63 -6.46
CA LEU A 193 -8.78 19.74 -5.10
C LEU A 193 -7.25 19.84 -5.11
N LEU A 194 -6.55 19.03 -5.91
CA LEU A 194 -5.09 19.08 -5.99
C LEU A 194 -4.59 20.37 -6.65
N THR A 195 -5.31 20.90 -7.63
CA THR A 195 -4.99 22.20 -8.24
C THR A 195 -5.18 23.32 -7.23
N ASP A 196 -6.29 23.31 -6.50
CA ASP A 196 -6.59 24.30 -5.47
C ASP A 196 -5.64 24.22 -4.27
N VAL A 197 -5.09 23.05 -3.95
CA VAL A 197 -3.99 22.91 -2.98
C VAL A 197 -2.77 23.73 -3.42
N LEU A 198 -2.37 23.66 -4.70
CA LEU A 198 -1.23 24.43 -5.22
C LEU A 198 -1.47 25.94 -5.12
N GLU A 199 -2.73 26.35 -5.29
CA GLU A 199 -3.20 27.73 -5.21
C GLU A 199 -3.54 28.19 -3.78
N ASN A 200 -3.38 27.32 -2.78
CA ASN A 200 -3.74 27.55 -1.38
C ASN A 200 -5.23 27.94 -1.17
N LYS A 201 -6.15 27.28 -1.88
CA LYS A 201 -7.59 27.59 -1.90
C LYS A 201 -8.47 26.59 -1.16
N VAL A 202 -7.95 25.46 -0.72
CA VAL A 202 -8.71 24.40 -0.01
C VAL A 202 -9.16 24.85 1.37
N ILE A 203 -8.26 25.47 2.15
CA ILE A 203 -8.63 26.22 3.36
C ILE A 203 -8.59 27.70 3.01
N LYS A 204 -9.75 28.36 2.91
CA LYS A 204 -9.84 29.81 2.77
C LYS A 204 -9.91 30.45 4.15
N GLU A 205 -8.98 31.36 4.47
CA GLU A 205 -9.02 32.15 5.72
C GLU A 205 -10.20 33.13 5.76
N ASN A 206 -10.83 33.43 4.61
CA ASN A 206 -11.98 34.32 4.51
C ASN A 206 -13.17 33.58 3.86
N ASP A 207 -14.18 33.29 4.68
CA ASP A 207 -15.45 32.62 4.35
C ASP A 207 -16.23 33.30 3.20
N SER A 208 -15.87 33.00 1.95
CA SER A 208 -16.82 33.14 0.84
C SER A 208 -17.20 31.76 0.33
N PHE A 209 -18.51 31.48 0.40
CA PHE A 209 -19.15 30.28 -0.11
C PHE A 209 -18.66 30.01 -1.54
N ASP A 210 -17.86 28.96 -1.68
CA ASP A 210 -17.44 28.43 -2.97
C ASP A 210 -18.29 27.17 -3.21
N PRO A 211 -19.04 27.06 -4.32
CA PRO A 211 -19.88 25.89 -4.60
C PRO A 211 -19.09 24.56 -4.65
N ASP A 212 -17.76 24.62 -4.80
CA ASP A 212 -16.90 23.46 -4.73
C ASP A 212 -16.50 23.06 -3.29
N TYR A 213 -16.64 23.93 -2.31
CA TYR A 213 -16.17 23.70 -0.94
C TYR A 213 -17.30 23.98 0.05
N ASP A 214 -17.99 22.93 0.49
CA ASP A 214 -18.94 23.08 1.60
C ASP A 214 -18.17 23.49 2.86
N SER A 215 -18.70 24.53 3.51
CA SER A 215 -18.21 25.29 4.66
C SER A 215 -17.33 24.49 5.64
N GLY A 216 -16.00 24.57 5.48
CA GLY A 216 -15.03 24.03 6.44
C GLY A 216 -14.91 22.50 6.53
N LEU A 217 -15.63 21.73 5.69
CA LEU A 217 -15.53 20.25 5.66
C LEU A 217 -14.11 19.76 5.38
N TRP A 218 -13.39 20.49 4.54
CA TRP A 218 -12.05 20.10 4.11
C TRP A 218 -10.94 20.50 5.10
N ASN A 219 -11.23 21.30 6.13
CA ASN A 219 -10.20 21.87 7.01
C ASN A 219 -9.39 20.84 7.79
N LYS A 220 -9.93 19.64 7.99
CA LYS A 220 -9.25 18.52 8.67
C LYS A 220 -8.85 17.38 7.73
N SER A 221 -9.00 17.60 6.41
CA SER A 221 -8.74 16.59 5.39
C SER A 221 -7.25 16.50 5.04
N LEU A 222 -6.87 15.42 4.35
CA LEU A 222 -5.55 15.32 3.73
C LEU A 222 -5.29 16.46 2.72
N PHE A 223 -6.32 17.00 2.07
CA PHE A 223 -6.16 18.13 1.15
C PHE A 223 -5.78 19.42 1.87
N ALA A 224 -6.40 19.69 3.03
CA ALA A 224 -6.00 20.78 3.91
C ALA A 224 -4.56 20.62 4.40
N PHE A 225 -4.15 19.39 4.73
CA PHE A 225 -2.76 19.14 5.08
C PHE A 225 -1.80 19.37 3.90
N LEU A 226 -2.15 18.92 2.70
CA LEU A 226 -1.33 19.12 1.50
C LEU A 226 -1.21 20.60 1.11
N GLN A 227 -2.17 21.43 1.52
CA GLN A 227 -2.04 22.89 1.47
C GLN A 227 -0.97 23.34 2.49
N GLY A 228 0.06 24.06 2.01
CA GLY A 228 1.12 24.59 2.86
C GLY A 228 2.35 25.04 2.11
N GLY A 229 3.49 25.10 2.81
CA GLY A 229 4.75 25.64 2.28
C GLY A 229 5.34 24.87 1.08
N ASP A 230 6.44 25.39 0.53
CA ASP A 230 7.04 24.91 -0.73
C ASP A 230 7.28 23.40 -0.81
N ARG A 231 7.60 22.74 0.32
CA ARG A 231 7.78 21.28 0.37
C ARG A 231 6.51 20.53 -0.02
N ARG A 232 5.35 20.93 0.54
CA ARG A 232 4.06 20.29 0.27
C ARG A 232 3.60 20.56 -1.18
N LYS A 233 3.81 21.77 -1.68
CA LYS A 233 3.55 22.10 -3.10
C LYS A 233 4.37 21.25 -4.07
N ARG A 234 5.65 20.98 -3.76
CA ARG A 234 6.49 20.06 -4.55
C ARG A 234 5.95 18.64 -4.54
N LEU A 235 5.50 18.14 -3.39
CA LEU A 235 4.84 16.83 -3.29
C LEU A 235 3.59 16.77 -4.17
N VAL A 236 2.71 17.79 -4.09
CA VAL A 236 1.46 17.85 -4.86
C VAL A 236 1.74 17.87 -6.37
N ASN A 237 2.72 18.66 -6.82
CA ASN A 237 3.17 18.64 -8.21
C ASN A 237 3.65 17.25 -8.65
N MET A 238 4.43 16.57 -7.81
CA MET A 238 4.91 15.21 -8.09
C MET A 238 3.75 14.20 -8.14
N LEU A 239 2.74 14.33 -7.27
CA LEU A 239 1.54 13.49 -7.31
C LEU A 239 0.73 13.72 -8.59
N LEU A 240 0.48 14.98 -8.98
CA LEU A 240 -0.21 15.31 -10.23
C LEU A 240 0.52 14.72 -11.45
N GLU A 241 1.84 14.88 -11.49
CA GLU A 241 2.68 14.31 -12.54
C GLU A 241 2.57 12.76 -12.57
N HIS A 242 2.72 12.09 -11.43
CA HIS A 242 2.69 10.62 -11.36
C HIS A 242 1.30 10.01 -11.51
N PHE A 243 0.24 10.75 -11.17
CA PHE A 243 -1.13 10.34 -11.43
C PHE A 243 -1.43 10.32 -12.93
N ASN A 244 -0.77 11.16 -13.73
CA ASN A 244 -0.87 11.15 -15.19
C ASN A 244 -2.33 11.04 -15.68
N PHE A 245 -3.18 11.98 -15.26
CA PHE A 245 -4.61 12.00 -15.60
C PHE A 245 -4.84 12.02 -17.12
N ASN A 246 -3.94 12.65 -17.87
CA ASN A 246 -3.98 12.74 -19.33
C ASN A 246 -3.60 11.44 -20.06
N ASN A 247 -3.22 10.38 -19.32
CA ASN A 247 -2.83 9.09 -19.87
C ASN A 247 -1.69 9.17 -20.91
N ASP A 248 -0.75 10.11 -20.74
CA ASP A 248 0.38 10.23 -21.66
C ASP A 248 1.25 8.96 -21.58
N SER A 249 1.34 8.24 -22.71
CA SER A 249 2.12 7.00 -22.82
C SER A 249 3.62 7.22 -22.82
N ASN A 250 4.05 8.46 -23.08
CA ASN A 250 5.45 8.90 -23.11
C ASN A 250 5.89 9.53 -21.79
N HIS A 251 5.00 9.59 -20.80
CA HIS A 251 5.29 10.12 -19.47
C HIS A 251 6.48 9.37 -18.84
N GLN A 252 7.50 10.12 -18.39
CA GLN A 252 8.80 9.58 -17.96
C GLN A 252 8.66 8.61 -16.77
N THR A 253 7.67 8.87 -15.92
CA THR A 253 7.30 8.06 -14.77
C THR A 253 5.97 7.36 -15.07
N ARG A 254 6.04 6.14 -15.62
CA ARG A 254 4.86 5.26 -15.80
C ARG A 254 4.39 4.67 -14.46
N CYS A 255 4.20 5.50 -13.44
CA CYS A 255 3.90 5.07 -12.07
C CYS A 255 2.48 4.50 -11.96
N LEU A 256 1.45 5.22 -12.44
CA LEU A 256 0.11 4.69 -12.59
C LEU A 256 -0.31 4.57 -14.05
N LEU A 257 -0.86 3.41 -14.41
CA LEU A 257 -1.52 3.19 -15.70
C LEU A 257 -3.01 3.49 -15.55
N THR A 258 -3.68 3.84 -16.65
CA THR A 258 -5.12 4.11 -16.71
C THR A 258 -5.95 3.00 -16.06
N LYS A 259 -5.54 1.74 -16.29
CA LYS A 259 -6.21 0.57 -15.69
C LYS A 259 -6.12 0.54 -14.16
N HIS A 260 -4.98 0.94 -13.58
CA HIS A 260 -4.82 0.96 -12.12
C HIS A 260 -5.67 2.08 -11.52
N ARG A 261 -5.63 3.28 -12.13
CA ARG A 261 -6.48 4.41 -11.71
C ARG A 261 -7.95 4.02 -11.71
N LYS A 262 -8.43 3.48 -12.84
CA LYS A 262 -9.82 3.05 -13.00
C LYS A 262 -10.21 2.02 -11.93
N CYS A 263 -9.40 0.98 -11.73
CA CYS A 263 -9.65 0.00 -10.68
C CYS A 263 -9.73 0.65 -9.29
N ILE A 264 -8.82 1.57 -8.95
CA ILE A 264 -8.81 2.23 -7.64
C ILE A 264 -10.12 3.00 -7.43
N TYR A 265 -10.54 3.82 -8.40
CA TYR A 265 -11.81 4.54 -8.30
C TYR A 265 -13.00 3.60 -8.14
N GLU A 266 -13.06 2.53 -8.93
CA GLU A 266 -14.13 1.53 -8.87
C GLU A 266 -14.17 0.81 -7.52
N ARG A 267 -13.01 0.40 -6.99
CA ARG A 267 -12.91 -0.29 -5.69
C ARG A 267 -13.22 0.62 -4.51
N VAL A 268 -12.78 1.87 -4.52
CA VAL A 268 -13.13 2.82 -3.45
C VAL A 268 -14.64 3.10 -3.47
N LEU A 269 -15.24 3.31 -4.64
CA LEU A 269 -16.69 3.46 -4.76
C LEU A 269 -17.43 2.23 -4.24
N ASP A 270 -17.00 1.03 -4.64
CA ASP A 270 -17.64 -0.21 -4.22
C ASP A 270 -17.61 -0.37 -2.69
N ILE A 271 -16.44 -0.20 -2.08
CA ILE A 271 -16.28 -0.38 -0.63
C ILE A 271 -17.02 0.72 0.15
N PHE A 272 -16.83 1.99 -0.20
CA PHE A 272 -17.26 3.10 0.66
C PHE A 272 -18.64 3.67 0.31
N CYS A 273 -19.20 3.34 -0.86
CA CYS A 273 -20.54 3.78 -1.25
C CYS A 273 -21.60 2.66 -1.21
N ASN A 274 -21.23 1.39 -1.45
CA ASN A 274 -22.21 0.30 -1.40
C ASN A 274 -22.46 -0.23 0.03
N GLN A 275 -21.55 0.00 0.98
CA GLN A 275 -21.74 -0.37 2.40
C GLN A 275 -22.80 0.47 3.13
N LYS A 276 -23.32 1.57 2.54
CA LYS A 276 -24.38 2.40 3.14
C LYS A 276 -25.81 1.92 2.82
N LYS A 277 -25.98 0.72 2.27
CA LYS A 277 -27.29 0.15 1.88
C LYS A 277 -27.77 -1.02 2.74
N GLU A 278 -27.06 -1.38 3.80
CA GLU A 278 -27.50 -2.35 4.82
C GLU A 278 -27.74 -1.64 6.16
#